data_AF-A0A931Q3D8-F1
#
_entry.id   AF-A0A931Q3D8-F1
#
_cell.length_a   1.000
_cell.length_b   1.000
_cell.length_c   1.000
_cell.angle_alpha   90.00
_cell.angle_beta   90.00
_cell.angle_gamma   90.00
#
_symmetry.space_group_name_H-M   'P 1'
#
loop_
_entity.id
_entity.type
_entity.pdbx_description
1 polymer ?
#
loop_
_entity_poly.entity_id
_entity_poly.type
_entity_poly.pdbx_seq_one_letter_code
_entity_poly.pdbx_strand_id
1 'polypeptide(L)'
;DLNNDGIYDFTLNTITDVVNCGTRCRTSNRYIANVTIARGSNNGIVYKLADYLVSPLGSQSIIDSSSQWSYITDRALVIYVQQTGNCGTCSSYGVWGGNGDRYMGLKLVMDQNTYYGWVRLIDNLVFRKLIVQDYAYNSIPNQPILAGQTK
;
A
#
# COMPACT_ATOMS: atom_id res chain seq x y z
N ASP A 1 9.92 -0.16 -10.29
CA ASP A 1 11.34 -0.43 -10.52
C ASP A 1 12.10 0.60 -9.71
N LEU A 2 12.38 0.24 -8.45
CA LEU A 2 12.95 1.10 -7.42
C LEU A 2 14.48 1.16 -7.57
N ASN A 3 15.08 0.08 -8.08
CA ASN A 3 16.51 -0.07 -8.35
C ASN A 3 16.92 0.20 -9.80
N ASN A 4 15.95 0.43 -10.70
CA ASN A 4 16.17 0.69 -12.11
C ASN A 4 16.86 -0.47 -12.85
N ASP A 5 16.48 -1.71 -12.52
CA ASP A 5 17.01 -2.94 -13.14
C ASP A 5 16.18 -3.45 -14.34
N GLY A 6 15.07 -2.78 -14.65
CA GLY A 6 14.14 -3.17 -15.71
C GLY A 6 13.05 -4.16 -15.27
N ILE A 7 13.03 -4.56 -14.00
CA ILE A 7 12.03 -5.44 -13.39
C ILE A 7 11.24 -4.64 -12.35
N TYR A 8 9.91 -4.78 -12.37
CA TYR A 8 9.08 -4.08 -11.38
C TYR A 8 9.15 -4.75 -10.01
N ASP A 9 9.83 -4.11 -9.04
CA ASP A 9 9.86 -4.56 -7.63
C ASP A 9 8.49 -4.61 -6.94
N PHE A 10 7.68 -3.60 -7.22
CA PHE A 10 6.36 -3.40 -6.66
C PHE A 10 5.45 -2.85 -7.75
N THR A 11 4.22 -3.38 -7.82
CA THR A 11 3.18 -2.88 -8.73
C THR A 11 1.99 -2.43 -7.91
N LEU A 12 1.50 -1.22 -8.16
CA LEU A 12 0.27 -0.71 -7.58
C LEU A 12 -0.85 -0.84 -8.61
N ASN A 13 -1.91 -1.53 -8.23
CA ASN A 13 -3.04 -1.81 -9.10
C ASN A 13 -4.33 -1.31 -8.47
N THR A 14 -5.23 -0.77 -9.31
CA THR A 14 -6.59 -0.44 -8.90
C THR A 14 -7.58 -1.34 -9.62
N ILE A 15 -8.53 -1.86 -8.87
CA ILE A 15 -9.59 -2.75 -9.37
C ILE A 15 -10.91 -2.09 -9.01
N THR A 16 -11.81 -2.00 -9.98
CA THR A 16 -13.22 -1.68 -9.72
C THR A 16 -14.06 -2.89 -10.08
N ASP A 17 -14.80 -3.41 -9.12
CA ASP A 17 -15.72 -4.53 -9.30
C ASP A 17 -17.07 -4.26 -8.65
N VAL A 18 -17.96 -5.24 -8.76
CA VAL A 18 -19.31 -5.17 -8.20
C VAL A 18 -19.43 -6.24 -7.12
N VAL A 19 -19.90 -5.83 -5.93
CA VAL A 19 -20.10 -6.71 -4.78
C VAL A 19 -21.55 -6.74 -4.33
N ASN A 20 -21.99 -7.88 -3.79
CA ASN A 20 -23.34 -8.01 -3.25
C ASN A 20 -23.36 -7.64 -1.76
N CYS A 21 -24.10 -6.59 -1.41
CA CYS A 21 -24.27 -6.08 -0.05
C CYS A 21 -25.54 -6.65 0.61
N GLY A 22 -25.61 -7.97 0.72
CA GLY A 22 -26.75 -8.68 1.33
C GLY A 22 -27.96 -8.87 0.41
N THR A 23 -29.02 -9.49 0.94
CA THR A 23 -30.18 -9.97 0.16
C THR A 23 -31.15 -8.87 -0.24
N ARG A 24 -31.15 -7.71 0.44
CA ARG A 24 -32.08 -6.60 0.18
C ARG A 24 -31.63 -5.65 -0.93
N CYS A 25 -30.35 -5.62 -1.27
CA CYS A 25 -29.82 -4.70 -2.26
C CYS A 25 -28.93 -5.39 -3.28
N ARG A 26 -29.29 -5.21 -4.54
CA ARG A 26 -28.57 -5.75 -5.69
C ARG A 26 -27.42 -4.79 -5.97
N THR A 27 -26.19 -5.32 -5.82
CA THR A 27 -24.93 -4.79 -6.35
C THR A 27 -24.48 -3.40 -5.89
N SER A 28 -23.30 -3.32 -5.27
CA SER A 28 -22.57 -2.08 -4.92
C SER A 28 -21.24 -2.02 -5.68
N ASN A 29 -20.80 -0.82 -6.08
CA ASN A 29 -19.49 -0.66 -6.69
C ASN A 29 -18.40 -0.72 -5.62
N ARG A 30 -17.41 -1.57 -5.80
CA ARG A 30 -16.24 -1.66 -4.93
C ARG A 30 -15.00 -1.27 -5.71
N TYR A 31 -14.20 -0.41 -5.09
CA TYR A 31 -12.89 0.03 -5.53
C TYR A 31 -11.85 -0.54 -4.56
N ILE A 32 -10.80 -1.14 -5.11
CA ILE A 32 -9.68 -1.68 -4.35
C ILE A 32 -8.39 -1.13 -4.95
N ALA A 33 -7.50 -0.64 -4.10
CA ALA A 33 -6.11 -0.41 -4.46
C ALA A 33 -5.25 -1.46 -3.75
N ASN A 34 -4.45 -2.22 -4.52
CA ASN A 34 -3.58 -3.27 -4.02
C ASN A 34 -2.12 -2.99 -4.37
N VAL A 35 -1.22 -3.54 -3.56
CA VAL A 35 0.20 -3.67 -3.90
C VAL A 35 0.54 -5.13 -4.17
N THR A 36 1.20 -5.35 -5.30
CA THR A 36 1.76 -6.63 -5.72
C THR A 36 3.27 -6.55 -5.57
N ILE A 37 3.89 -7.56 -4.95
CA ILE A 37 5.34 -7.68 -4.79
C ILE A 37 5.89 -8.54 -5.93
N ALA A 38 7.07 -8.19 -6.48
CA ALA A 38 7.72 -8.96 -7.53
C ALA A 38 7.80 -10.46 -7.18
N ARG A 39 7.30 -11.32 -8.07
CA ARG A 39 7.27 -12.77 -7.86
C ARG A 39 8.68 -13.33 -7.72
N GLY A 40 8.89 -14.19 -6.73
CA GLY A 40 10.19 -14.82 -6.47
C GLY A 40 11.22 -13.90 -5.81
N SER A 41 10.87 -12.64 -5.53
CA SER A 41 11.71 -11.74 -4.73
C SER A 41 11.53 -11.98 -3.23
N ASN A 42 12.47 -11.47 -2.44
CA ASN A 42 12.34 -11.34 -0.98
C ASN A 42 11.97 -9.91 -0.57
N ASN A 43 11.38 -9.15 -1.49
CA ASN A 43 10.89 -7.80 -1.25
C ASN A 43 9.72 -7.85 -0.27
N GLY A 44 9.53 -6.77 0.48
CA GLY A 44 8.51 -6.70 1.52
C GLY A 44 7.90 -5.33 1.63
N ILE A 45 6.74 -5.29 2.28
CA ILE A 45 6.05 -4.04 2.65
C ILE A 45 5.85 -4.02 4.16
N VAL A 46 5.91 -2.82 4.75
CA VAL A 46 5.59 -2.65 6.16
C VAL A 46 4.09 -2.86 6.39
N TYR A 47 3.76 -3.60 7.44
CA TYR A 47 2.40 -4.04 7.75
C TYR A 47 2.21 -4.19 9.26
N LYS A 48 1.02 -3.93 9.80
CA LYS A 48 0.68 -4.23 11.20
C LYS A 48 -0.33 -5.38 11.26
N LEU A 49 -0.07 -6.37 12.11
CA LEU A 49 -0.91 -7.57 12.26
C LEU A 49 -2.37 -7.30 12.59
N ALA A 50 -2.66 -6.18 13.29
CA ALA A 50 -4.02 -5.76 13.60
C ALA A 50 -4.78 -5.18 12.39
N ASP A 51 -4.07 -4.74 11.36
CA ASP A 51 -4.65 -4.12 10.17
C ASP A 51 -4.78 -5.20 9.10
N TYR A 52 -5.98 -5.52 8.63
CA TYR A 52 -6.14 -6.43 7.48
C TYR A 52 -5.52 -5.86 6.17
N LEU A 53 -5.15 -4.57 6.20
CA LEU A 53 -4.63 -3.75 5.12
C LEU A 53 -3.16 -3.36 5.37
N VAL A 54 -2.48 -2.90 4.33
CA VAL A 54 -1.15 -2.30 4.47
C VAL A 54 -1.22 -1.05 5.35
N SER A 55 -0.37 -0.96 6.37
CA SER A 55 -0.43 0.13 7.34
C SER A 55 0.27 1.39 6.82
N PRO A 56 -0.38 2.56 6.82
CA PRO A 56 0.28 3.81 6.48
C PRO A 56 1.24 4.22 7.60
N LEU A 57 2.42 4.66 7.20
CA LEU A 57 3.41 5.28 8.06
C LEU A 57 3.24 6.81 8.00
N GLY A 58 3.46 7.46 9.15
CA GLY A 58 3.60 8.91 9.21
C GLY A 58 4.99 9.34 8.76
N SER A 59 5.14 10.62 8.41
CA SER A 59 6.46 11.22 8.17
C SER A 59 7.41 10.94 9.33
N GLN A 60 8.69 10.73 9.02
CA GLN A 60 9.77 10.41 9.97
C GLN A 60 9.67 9.07 10.69
N SER A 61 8.71 8.20 10.33
CA SER A 61 8.70 6.82 10.82
C SER A 61 9.98 6.10 10.38
N ILE A 62 10.67 5.42 11.30
CA ILE A 62 11.86 4.63 11.00
C ILE A 62 11.44 3.36 10.23
N ILE A 63 12.16 3.08 9.14
CA ILE A 63 11.98 1.88 8.33
C ILE A 63 13.32 1.15 8.28
N ASP A 64 13.35 -0.05 8.86
CA ASP A 64 14.57 -0.82 9.07
C ASP A 64 14.29 -2.33 9.24
N SER A 65 15.30 -3.11 9.63
CA SER A 65 15.19 -4.55 9.84
C SER A 65 14.19 -4.95 10.93
N SER A 66 13.90 -4.06 11.88
CA SER A 66 12.98 -4.32 13.00
C SER A 66 11.51 -4.06 12.64
N SER A 67 11.27 -3.42 11.49
CA SER A 67 9.92 -3.17 10.98
C SER A 67 9.15 -4.49 10.77
N GLN A 68 7.84 -4.44 10.92
CA GLN A 68 6.99 -5.60 10.69
C GLN A 68 6.78 -5.79 9.18
N TRP A 69 7.42 -6.82 8.62
CA TRP A 69 7.42 -7.09 7.19
C TRP A 69 6.35 -8.11 6.79
N SER A 70 5.62 -7.80 5.73
CA SER A 70 4.78 -8.75 5.00
C SER A 70 5.37 -9.01 3.62
N TYR A 71 5.39 -10.28 3.23
CA TYR A 71 5.86 -10.79 1.94
C TYR A 71 4.70 -11.27 1.05
N ILE A 72 3.47 -11.07 1.52
CA ILE A 72 2.26 -11.53 0.83
C ILE A 72 1.95 -10.53 -0.27
N THR A 73 1.84 -11.03 -1.50
CA THR A 73 1.44 -10.23 -2.66
C THR A 73 -0.07 -9.92 -2.66
N ASP A 74 -0.47 -8.95 -3.47
CA ASP A 74 -1.86 -8.54 -3.71
C ASP A 74 -2.58 -8.08 -2.43
N ARG A 75 -1.83 -7.40 -1.55
CA ARG A 75 -2.35 -6.84 -0.31
C ARG A 75 -3.07 -5.53 -0.57
N ALA A 76 -4.26 -5.39 0.01
CA ALA A 76 -5.05 -4.18 -0.11
C ALA A 76 -4.46 -3.03 0.71
N LEU A 77 -4.31 -1.89 0.06
CA LEU A 77 -4.03 -0.58 0.67
C LEU A 77 -5.35 0.06 1.08
N VAL A 78 -6.31 0.11 0.15
CA VAL A 78 -7.60 0.75 0.32
C VAL A 78 -8.68 -0.15 -0.26
N ILE A 79 -9.80 -0.24 0.46
CA ILE A 79 -11.04 -0.83 -0.03
C ILE A 79 -12.15 0.19 0.21
N TYR A 80 -12.81 0.62 -0.86
CA TYR A 80 -13.96 1.50 -0.82
C TYR A 80 -15.16 0.83 -1.49
N VAL A 81 -16.33 0.84 -0.84
CA VAL A 81 -17.58 0.26 -1.32
C VAL A 81 -18.62 1.37 -1.30
N GLN A 82 -19.04 1.81 -2.48
CA GLN A 82 -20.14 2.76 -2.59
C GLN A 82 -21.46 1.98 -2.68
N GLN A 83 -22.30 2.15 -1.67
CA GLN A 83 -23.65 1.62 -1.67
C GLN A 83 -24.53 2.35 -2.69
N THR A 84 -25.39 1.60 -3.36
CA THR A 84 -26.54 2.14 -4.10
C THR A 84 -27.82 1.71 -3.41
N GLY A 85 -28.58 2.67 -2.85
CA GLY A 85 -29.88 2.42 -2.19
C GLY A 85 -29.86 2.49 -0.66
N ASN A 86 -31.02 2.23 -0.04
CA ASN A 86 -31.26 2.41 1.40
C ASN A 86 -30.96 1.13 2.21
N CYS A 87 -29.72 0.66 2.11
CA CYS A 87 -29.30 -0.69 2.45
C CYS A 87 -28.30 -0.62 3.60
N GLY A 88 -28.72 -0.90 4.83
CA GLY A 88 -27.82 -0.86 5.98
C GLY A 88 -26.51 -1.65 5.77
N THR A 89 -25.40 -1.05 6.21
CA THR A 89 -24.12 -1.68 6.59
C THR A 89 -23.19 -2.27 5.53
N CYS A 90 -22.97 -1.60 4.40
CA CYS A 90 -21.75 -1.78 3.59
C CYS A 90 -20.82 -0.57 3.78
N SER A 91 -20.25 -0.40 4.97
CA SER A 91 -19.18 0.58 5.20
C SER A 91 -17.83 -0.07 4.94
N SER A 92 -16.99 0.61 4.18
CA SER A 92 -15.64 0.18 3.83
C SER A 92 -14.65 1.20 4.38
N TYR A 93 -13.64 0.72 5.09
CA TYR A 93 -12.61 1.53 5.71
C TYR A 93 -11.29 1.28 4.98
N GLY A 94 -10.73 2.31 4.35
CA GLY A 94 -9.32 2.33 3.97
C GLY A 94 -8.53 3.00 5.09
N VAL A 95 -7.45 2.37 5.56
CA VAL A 95 -6.56 2.99 6.58
C VAL A 95 -5.76 4.17 6.01
N TRP A 96 -5.73 4.32 4.69
CA TRP A 96 -5.07 5.41 3.97
C TRP A 96 -5.94 6.66 3.78
N GLY A 97 -7.22 6.63 4.14
CA GLY A 97 -8.08 7.82 4.10
C GLY A 97 -7.68 8.85 5.16
N GLY A 98 -7.75 10.15 4.85
CA GLY A 98 -7.48 11.25 5.78
C GLY A 98 -6.57 12.34 5.21
N ASN A 99 -6.42 13.45 5.94
CA ASN A 99 -5.56 14.55 5.56
C ASN A 99 -4.10 14.29 6.00
N GLY A 100 -3.14 14.56 5.11
CA GLY A 100 -1.71 14.49 5.40
C GLY A 100 -0.95 13.42 4.62
N ASP A 101 0.38 13.44 4.75
CA ASP A 101 1.26 12.54 4.04
C ASP A 101 1.27 11.14 4.64
N ARG A 102 1.06 10.14 3.78
CA ARG A 102 1.10 8.74 4.16
C ARG A 102 2.12 8.00 3.32
N TYR A 103 2.91 7.17 4.00
CA TYR A 103 4.04 6.46 3.41
C TYR A 103 3.86 4.96 3.55
N MET A 104 4.21 4.19 2.52
CA MET A 104 4.29 2.73 2.59
C MET A 104 5.75 2.39 2.72
N GLY A 105 6.13 1.68 3.79
CA GLY A 105 7.50 1.22 3.94
C GLY A 105 7.79 0.05 3.02
N LEU A 106 8.97 0.07 2.40
CA LEU A 106 9.43 -0.88 1.40
C LEU A 106 10.71 -1.56 1.89
N LYS A 107 10.79 -2.86 1.65
CA LYS A 107 12.02 -3.66 1.74
C LYS A 107 12.33 -4.14 0.35
N LEU A 108 13.51 -3.81 -0.14
CA LEU A 108 14.03 -4.22 -1.43
C LEU A 108 15.21 -5.17 -1.20
N VAL A 109 15.21 -6.33 -1.84
CA VAL A 109 16.28 -7.32 -1.73
C VAL A 109 16.88 -7.57 -3.11
N MET A 110 18.16 -7.25 -3.26
CA MET A 110 18.91 -7.38 -4.51
C MET A 110 20.32 -7.86 -4.20
N ASP A 111 20.85 -8.79 -4.99
CA ASP A 111 22.21 -9.33 -4.80
C ASP A 111 22.52 -9.71 -3.34
N GLN A 112 21.54 -10.32 -2.66
CA GLN A 112 21.59 -10.72 -1.24
C GLN A 112 21.68 -9.57 -0.23
N ASN A 113 21.69 -8.32 -0.69
CA ASN A 113 21.61 -7.12 0.14
C ASN A 113 20.17 -6.68 0.35
N THR A 114 19.88 -6.16 1.54
CA THR A 114 18.58 -5.58 1.87
C THR A 114 18.68 -4.07 1.93
N TYR A 115 17.71 -3.39 1.33
CA TYR A 115 17.58 -1.93 1.31
C TYR A 115 16.20 -1.54 1.80
N TYR A 116 16.11 -0.41 2.50
CA TYR A 116 14.86 0.09 3.04
C TYR A 116 14.45 1.37 2.32
N GLY A 117 13.16 1.50 2.06
CA GLY A 117 12.59 2.61 1.31
C GLY A 117 11.19 2.97 1.73
N TRP A 118 10.65 3.98 1.07
CA TRP A 118 9.28 4.43 1.24
C TRP A 118 8.69 4.88 -0.09
N VAL A 119 7.37 4.79 -0.20
CA VAL A 119 6.59 5.48 -1.25
C VAL A 119 5.49 6.31 -0.61
N ARG A 120 5.35 7.57 -1.03
CA ARG A 120 4.31 8.49 -0.58
C ARG A 120 3.09 8.34 -1.48
N LEU A 121 1.96 8.04 -0.87
CA LEU A 121 0.71 7.78 -1.56
C LEU A 121 -0.35 8.80 -1.14
N ILE A 122 -1.11 9.30 -2.11
CA ILE A 122 -2.32 10.07 -1.88
C ILE A 122 -3.51 9.24 -2.37
N ASP A 123 -4.46 8.99 -1.48
CA ASP A 123 -5.74 8.39 -1.84
C ASP A 123 -6.75 9.48 -2.16
N ASN A 124 -7.22 9.52 -3.40
CA ASN A 124 -8.29 10.41 -3.83
C ASN A 124 -9.59 9.63 -3.91
N LEU A 125 -10.34 9.67 -2.81
CA LEU A 125 -11.63 8.97 -2.67
C LEU A 125 -12.71 9.49 -3.64
N VAL A 126 -12.68 10.77 -4.01
CA VAL A 126 -13.66 11.37 -4.94
C VAL A 126 -13.50 10.79 -6.34
N PHE A 127 -12.27 10.71 -6.82
CA PHE A 127 -11.97 10.19 -8.16
C PHE A 127 -11.64 8.70 -8.17
N ARG A 128 -11.61 8.03 -7.01
CA ARG A 128 -11.20 6.63 -6.85
C ARG A 128 -9.84 6.36 -7.50
N LYS A 129 -8.85 7.16 -7.10
CA LYS A 129 -7.48 7.08 -7.62
C LYS A 129 -6.49 7.00 -6.47
N LEU A 130 -5.52 6.10 -6.58
CA LEU A 130 -4.31 6.12 -5.76
C LEU A 130 -3.21 6.81 -6.57
N ILE A 131 -2.62 7.87 -6.02
CA ILE A 131 -1.59 8.67 -6.67
C ILE A 131 -0.27 8.41 -5.95
N VAL A 132 0.75 7.99 -6.69
CA VAL A 132 2.14 8.00 -6.21
C VAL A 132 2.66 9.42 -6.34
N GLN A 133 3.10 10.01 -5.23
CA GLN A 133 3.71 11.34 -5.24
C GLN A 133 5.22 11.23 -5.43
N ASP A 134 5.87 10.56 -4.49
CA ASP A 134 7.32 10.46 -4.40
C ASP A 134 7.70 9.07 -3.87
N TYR A 135 8.94 8.67 -4.06
CA TYR A 135 9.51 7.49 -3.43
C TYR A 135 11.02 7.66 -3.26
N ALA A 136 11.59 6.95 -2.30
CA ALA A 136 13.04 6.87 -2.11
C ALA A 136 13.42 5.57 -1.41
N TYR A 137 14.70 5.20 -1.50
CA TYR A 137 15.31 4.14 -0.70
C TYR A 137 16.73 4.51 -0.31
N ASN A 138 17.21 3.96 0.80
CA ASN A 138 18.60 4.10 1.21
C ASN A 138 19.46 3.14 0.40
N SER A 139 20.41 3.66 -0.37
CA SER A 139 21.30 2.87 -1.24
C SER A 139 22.45 2.19 -0.47
N ILE A 140 22.58 2.42 0.84
CA ILE A 140 23.52 1.71 1.71
C ILE A 140 22.81 0.47 2.28
N PRO A 141 23.34 -0.75 2.06
CA PRO A 141 22.72 -1.98 2.55
C PRO A 141 22.48 -1.97 4.07
N ASN A 142 21.31 -2.49 4.46
CA ASN A 142 20.86 -2.65 5.84
C ASN A 142 20.76 -1.36 6.66
N GLN A 143 20.92 -0.18 6.04
CA GLN A 143 20.79 1.09 6.73
C GLN A 143 19.35 1.59 6.75
N PRO A 144 18.88 2.11 7.89
CA PRO A 144 17.52 2.60 8.03
C PRO A 144 17.27 3.80 7.10
N ILE A 145 16.00 4.07 6.85
CA ILE A 145 15.53 5.32 6.23
C ILE A 145 14.32 5.83 7.00
N LEU A 146 14.18 7.16 7.10
CA LEU A 146 12.98 7.77 7.63
C LEU A 146 11.94 7.95 6.51
N ALA A 147 10.66 7.67 6.79
CA ALA A 147 9.57 7.94 5.86
C ALA A 147 9.58 9.43 5.45
N GLY A 148 9.65 9.70 4.14
CA GLY A 148 9.74 11.05 3.58
C GLY A 148 11.16 11.62 3.47
N GLN A 149 12.19 10.88 3.89
CA GLN A 149 13.59 11.28 3.72
C GLN A 149 14.03 11.16 2.26
N THR A 150 14.55 12.25 1.69
CA THR A 150 15.00 12.34 0.29
C THR A 150 16.50 12.61 0.13
N LYS A 151 17.25 12.71 1.24
CA LYS A 151 18.70 12.95 1.27
C LYS A 151 19.37 12.16 2.40
#